data_AF-A0A3G1KWI9-F1
#
_entry.id   AF-A0A3G1KWI9-F1
#
_cell.length_a   1.000
_cell.length_b   1.000
_cell.length_c   1.000
_cell.angle_alpha   90.00
_cell.angle_beta   90.00
_cell.angle_gamma   90.00
#
_symmetry.space_group_name_H-M   'P 1'
#
loop_
_entity.id
_entity.type
_entity.pdbx_description
1 polymer ?
#
loop_
_entity_poly.entity_id
_entity_poly.type
_entity_poly.pdbx_seq_one_letter_code
_entity_poly.pdbx_strand_id
1 'polypeptide(L)' 'MMNSVEVEELLKVLEAVRAEKYPDIPADLIKDIVTAQFENQDNPEQGSRVTKKLVDDYMKDVKLDEAKAGW' A
#
# COMPACT_ATOMS: atom_id res chain seq x y z
N MET A 1 20.96 -2.68 7.63
CA MET A 1 20.20 -3.42 6.61
C MET A 1 18.98 -3.92 7.33
N MET A 2 17.79 -3.47 6.93
CA MET A 2 16.54 -3.91 7.57
C MET A 2 16.32 -5.38 7.19
N ASN A 3 16.13 -6.25 8.17
CA ASN A 3 16.04 -7.71 7.97
C ASN A 3 14.62 -8.08 7.52
N SER A 4 14.47 -9.12 6.69
CA SER A 4 13.16 -9.57 6.16
C SER A 4 12.12 -9.80 7.27
N VAL A 5 12.59 -10.21 8.45
CA VAL A 5 11.76 -10.39 9.66
C VAL A 5 11.11 -9.08 10.12
N GLU A 6 11.85 -7.96 10.10
CA GLU A 6 11.33 -6.66 10.56
C GLU A 6 10.26 -6.13 9.59
N VAL A 7 10.41 -6.42 8.29
CA VAL A 7 9.41 -6.09 7.27
C VAL A 7 8.15 -6.93 7.44
N GLU A 8 8.28 -8.22 7.73
CA GLU A 8 7.14 -9.09 8.01
C GLU A 8 6.36 -8.66 9.27
N GLU A 9 7.07 -8.25 10.33
CA GLU A 9 6.44 -7.73 11.55
C GLU A 9 5.70 -6.41 11.28
N LEU A 10 6.32 -5.49 10.54
CA LEU A 10 5.68 -4.26 10.10
C LEU A 10 4.40 -4.54 9.31
N LEU A 11 4.46 -5.46 8.34
CA LEU A 11 3.29 -5.86 7.54
C LEU A 11 2.16 -6.42 8.41
N LYS A 12 2.47 -7.24 9.42
CA LYS A 12 1.46 -7.77 10.35
C LYS A 12 0.76 -6.65 11.13
N VAL A 13 1.53 -5.66 11.62
CA VAL A 13 0.96 -4.52 12.35
C VAL A 13 0.09 -3.66 11.43
N LEU A 14 0.56 -3.36 10.22
CA LEU A 14 -0.20 -2.55 9.27
C LEU A 14 -1.47 -3.26 8.81
N GLU A 15 -1.42 -4.57 8.59
CA GLU A 15 -2.61 -5.36 8.25
C GLU A 15 -3.63 -5.37 9.40
N ALA A 16 -3.19 -5.49 10.65
CA ALA A 16 -4.09 -5.38 11.80
C ALA A 16 -4.81 -4.01 11.82
N VAL A 17 -4.06 -2.92 11.60
CA VAL A 17 -4.64 -1.56 11.53
C VAL A 17 -5.60 -1.42 10.35
N ARG A 18 -5.25 -1.93 9.17
CA ARG A 18 -6.09 -1.92 7.97
C ARG A 18 -7.39 -2.69 8.23
N ALA A 19 -7.31 -3.92 8.72
CA ALA A 19 -8.47 -4.75 8.98
C ALA A 19 -9.42 -4.14 10.03
N GLU A 20 -8.89 -3.50 11.07
CA GLU A 20 -9.69 -2.88 12.13
C GLU A 20 -10.33 -1.55 11.69
N LYS A 21 -9.57 -0.68 11.02
CA LYS A 21 -9.98 0.72 10.81
C LYS A 21 -10.34 1.06 9.37
N TYR A 22 -9.80 0.32 8.41
CA TYR A 22 -9.92 0.60 6.98
C TYR A 22 -10.17 -0.70 6.18
N PRO A 23 -11.21 -1.47 6.51
CA PRO A 23 -11.43 -2.81 5.95
C PRO A 23 -11.62 -2.79 4.43
N ASP A 24 -12.07 -1.66 3.87
CA ASP A 24 -12.29 -1.45 2.44
C ASP A 24 -10.99 -1.25 1.64
N ILE A 25 -9.87 -0.92 2.32
CA ILE A 25 -8.57 -0.85 1.67
C ILE A 25 -8.07 -2.29 1.42
N PRO A 26 -7.64 -2.64 0.21
CA PRO A 26 -7.09 -3.97 -0.07
C PRO A 26 -5.80 -4.26 0.71
N ALA A 27 -5.67 -5.47 1.25
CA ALA A 27 -4.47 -5.90 1.97
C ALA A 27 -3.21 -5.86 1.07
N ASP A 28 -3.36 -6.20 -0.21
CA ASP A 28 -2.27 -6.21 -1.18
C ASP A 28 -1.69 -4.81 -1.40
N LEU A 29 -2.52 -3.74 -1.35
CA LEU A 29 -2.02 -2.37 -1.50
C LEU A 29 -1.03 -1.99 -0.39
N ILE A 30 -1.30 -2.39 0.86
CA ILE A 30 -0.41 -2.14 1.99
C ILE A 30 0.91 -2.89 1.79
N LYS A 31 0.83 -4.14 1.35
CA LYS A 31 2.01 -4.97 1.07
C LYS A 31 2.87 -4.35 -0.03
N ASP A 32 2.26 -3.95 -1.14
CA ASP A 32 2.97 -3.37 -2.29
C ASP A 32 3.66 -2.05 -1.93
N ILE A 33 3.02 -1.21 -1.10
CA ILE A 33 3.63 0.04 -0.61
C ILE A 33 4.88 -0.25 0.23
N VAL A 34 4.79 -1.19 1.19
CA VAL A 34 5.92 -1.53 2.06
C VAL A 34 7.05 -2.16 1.26
N THR A 35 6.75 -3.07 0.34
CA THR A 35 7.73 -3.68 -0.57
C THR A 35 8.40 -2.62 -1.43
N ALA A 36 7.66 -1.71 -2.06
CA ALA A 36 8.23 -0.65 -2.87
C ALA A 36 9.18 0.26 -2.07
N GLN A 37 8.84 0.60 -0.83
CA GLN A 37 9.71 1.39 0.04
C GLN A 37 10.95 0.61 0.47
N PHE A 38 10.81 -0.69 0.76
CA PHE A 38 11.92 -1.57 1.13
C PHE A 38 12.91 -1.76 -0.03
N GLU A 39 12.42 -2.02 -1.24
CA GLU A 39 13.26 -2.22 -2.42
C GLU A 39 14.00 -0.95 -2.87
N ASN A 40 13.48 0.23 -2.51
CA ASN A 40 14.05 1.53 -2.90
C ASN A 40 14.70 2.26 -1.71
N GLN A 41 15.14 1.55 -0.67
CA GLN A 41 15.78 2.16 0.52
C GLN A 41 17.01 3.01 0.18
N ASP A 42 17.75 2.65 -0.88
CA ASP A 42 18.92 3.40 -1.36
C ASP A 42 18.54 4.61 -2.23
N ASN A 43 17.27 4.71 -2.65
CA ASN A 43 16.76 5.82 -3.46
C ASN A 43 15.36 6.24 -2.98
N PRO A 44 15.28 7.06 -1.91
CA PRO A 44 14.01 7.45 -1.31
C PRO A 44 13.11 8.25 -2.26
N GLU A 45 13.68 8.99 -3.21
CA GLU A 45 12.88 9.69 -4.23
C GLU A 45 12.14 8.69 -5.13
N GLN A 46 12.80 7.60 -5.51
CA GLN A 46 12.18 6.54 -6.29
C GLN A 46 11.12 5.81 -5.47
N GLY A 47 11.41 5.47 -4.21
CA GLY A 47 10.44 4.87 -3.29
C GLY A 47 9.18 5.72 -3.16
N SER A 48 9.33 7.03 -2.93
CA SER A 48 8.20 7.96 -2.86
C SER A 48 7.40 8.01 -4.16
N ARG A 49 8.07 8.07 -5.33
CA ARG A 49 7.41 8.07 -6.64
C ARG A 49 6.59 6.80 -6.87
N VAL A 50 7.14 5.62 -6.57
CA VAL A 50 6.45 4.33 -6.74
C VAL A 50 5.26 4.22 -5.79
N THR A 51 5.44 4.56 -4.51
CA THR A 51 4.33 4.56 -3.54
C THR A 51 3.20 5.51 -3.96
N LYS A 52 3.53 6.72 -4.42
CA LYS A 52 2.51 7.64 -4.92
C LYS A 52 1.72 7.04 -6.08
N LYS A 53 2.40 6.38 -7.02
CA LYS A 53 1.74 5.72 -8.15
C LYS A 53 0.76 4.64 -7.68
N LEU A 54 1.14 3.78 -6.74
CA LEU A 54 0.27 2.73 -6.19
C LEU A 54 -1.01 3.32 -5.59
N VAL A 55 -0.87 4.40 -4.81
CA VAL A 55 -2.02 5.10 -4.23
C VAL A 55 -2.88 5.77 -5.30
N ASP A 56 -2.28 6.46 -6.28
CA ASP A 56 -2.99 7.13 -7.36
C ASP A 56 -3.79 6.12 -8.21
N ASP A 57 -3.24 4.94 -8.47
CA ASP A 57 -3.89 3.88 -9.23
C ASP A 57 -5.06 3.27 -8.44
N TYR A 58 -4.88 2.98 -7.14
CA TYR A 58 -5.98 2.59 -6.26
C TYR A 58 -7.13 3.61 -6.25
N MET A 59 -6.81 4.90 -6.12
CA MET A 59 -7.83 5.95 -6.07
C MET A 59 -8.59 6.11 -7.39
N LYS A 60 -7.99 5.76 -8.54
CA LYS A 60 -8.71 5.72 -9.82
C LYS A 60 -9.70 4.57 -9.84
N ASP A 61 -9.29 3.39 -9.39
CA ASP A 61 -10.13 2.19 -9.38
C ASP A 61 -11.35 2.39 -8.47
N VAL A 62 -11.16 2.94 -7.27
CA VAL A 62 -12.26 3.30 -6.35
C VAL A 62 -13.26 4.24 -7.03
N LYS A 63 -12.79 5.31 -7.70
CA LYS A 63 -13.66 6.26 -8.41
C LYS A 63 -14.42 5.61 -9.57
N LEU A 64 -13.79 4.66 -10.27
CA LEU A 64 -14.44 3.92 -11.36
C LEU A 64 -15.55 3.01 -10.82
N ASP A 65 -15.36 2.40 -9.67
CA ASP A 65 -16.37 1.51 -9.07
C ASP A 65 -17.55 2.30 -8.50
N GLU A 66 -17.32 3.46 -7.87
CA GLU A 66 -18.38 4.39 -7.47
C GLU A 66 -19.22 4.86 -8.68
N ALA A 67 -18.56 5.20 -9.80
CA ALA A 67 -19.25 5.66 -11.00
C ALA A 67 -20.13 4.57 -11.65
N LYS A 68 -19.76 3.29 -11.51
CA LYS A 68 -20.57 2.15 -11.99
C LYS A 68 -21.72 1.80 -11.06
N ALA A 69 -21.59 2.04 -9.75
CA ALA A 69 -22.63 1.74 -8.76
C ALA A 69 -23.81 2.72 -8.78
N GLY A 70 -23.68 3.88 -9.44
CA GLY A 70 -24.69 4.93 -9.53
C GLY A 70 -25.69 4.83 -10.70
N TRP A 71 -25.75 3.70 -11.42
CA TRP A 71 -26.66 3.47 -12.56
C TRP A 71 -27.62 2.30 -12.32
#